data_AF-A0A968FVE4-F1
#
_entry.id   AF-A0A968FVE4-F1
#
_cell.length_a   1.000
_cell.length_b   1.000
_cell.length_c   1.000
_cell.angle_alpha   90.00
_cell.angle_beta   90.00
_cell.angle_gamma   90.00
#
_symmetry.space_group_name_H-M   'P 1'
#
loop_
_entity.id
_entity.type
_entity.pdbx_description
1 polymer ?
#
loop_
_entity_poly.entity_id
_entity_poly.type
_entity_poly.pdbx_seq_one_letter_code
_entity_poly.pdbx_strand_id
1 'polypeptide(L)'
;YFLSGETHRLLEVRTYNREGKYLAWAGSSSTSVFQSEGKSTTQNFKGQPEAAELIIAGEIEEETFPFDFKFSRPSPPPNQGLWEVNVPTMTLAAYESQRLPKPLLKYCKQKKKPHAITGNVGLCLSDLEIKYRHFGKNQGDYVQTHISLDVPHPHPPALDWNLSGAKVVITKINFKNEKTGKTRSQPVQIEEFINLNSTGVNLDSEIMEMKDEKATGIEGYLQINLPAKLSKLTLDLSELGNQAENDAGLKVKLTGFSSDGAKFDVTGPREKVVQYQPRDRQGKALKQSFPSIRWSKKKESWWGKVAIPAHAKTLDIVYATRQEQKRYPFKIRK
;
A
#
# COMPACT_ATOMS: atom_id res chain seq x y z
N TYR A 1 15.30 19.68 13.53
CA TYR A 1 14.75 20.96 14.03
C TYR A 1 13.35 21.12 13.45
N PHE A 2 12.48 21.91 14.09
CA PHE A 2 11.16 22.26 13.55
C PHE A 2 11.15 23.74 13.17
N LEU A 3 10.82 24.04 11.91
CA LEU A 3 10.75 25.40 11.40
C LEU A 3 9.32 25.66 10.91
N SER A 4 8.79 26.84 11.24
CA SER A 4 7.45 27.29 10.87
C SER A 4 7.52 28.74 10.40
N GLY A 5 6.57 29.17 9.54
CA GLY A 5 6.60 30.47 8.86
C GLY A 5 6.99 30.35 7.37
N GLU A 6 7.68 31.36 6.82
CA GLU A 6 8.12 31.42 5.41
C GLU A 6 9.28 30.44 5.11
N THR A 7 9.07 29.15 5.38
CA THR A 7 10.07 28.09 5.24
C THR A 7 10.58 27.89 3.81
N HIS A 8 9.88 28.44 2.81
CA HIS A 8 10.32 28.48 1.42
C HIS A 8 11.54 29.41 1.20
N ARG A 9 11.81 30.36 2.11
CA ARG A 9 13.01 31.22 2.12
C ARG A 9 14.23 30.61 2.79
N LEU A 10 14.09 29.48 3.48
CA LEU A 10 15.22 28.85 4.14
C LEU A 10 16.13 28.18 3.10
N LEU A 11 17.37 28.67 2.99
CA LEU A 11 18.38 28.13 2.10
C LEU A 11 19.17 27.01 2.77
N GLU A 12 19.60 27.21 4.02
CA GLU A 12 20.49 26.28 4.70
C GLU A 12 20.34 26.38 6.23
N VAL A 13 20.63 25.27 6.92
CA VAL A 13 20.86 25.26 8.37
C VAL A 13 22.26 24.73 8.62
N ARG A 14 23.10 25.57 9.22
CA ARG A 14 24.45 25.19 9.64
C ARG A 14 24.48 25.01 11.14
N THR A 15 25.33 24.12 11.63
CA THR A 15 25.53 23.94 13.07
C THR A 15 26.99 24.04 13.42
N TYR A 16 27.29 24.59 14.59
CA TYR A 16 28.66 24.72 15.09
C TYR A 16 28.79 24.18 16.51
N ASN A 17 30.01 23.79 16.87
CA ASN A 17 30.36 23.32 18.21
C ASN A 17 30.69 24.48 19.15
N ARG A 18 31.01 24.18 20.42
CA ARG A 18 31.42 25.18 21.44
C ARG A 18 32.66 26.00 21.06
N GLU A 19 33.49 25.49 20.17
CA GLU A 19 34.68 26.18 19.66
C GLU A 19 34.36 27.10 18.47
N GLY A 20 33.09 27.21 18.07
CA GLY A 20 32.66 27.99 16.91
C GLY A 20 32.98 27.34 15.56
N LYS A 21 33.39 26.07 15.53
CA LYS A 21 33.68 25.35 14.28
C LYS A 21 32.42 24.72 13.72
N TYR A 22 32.18 24.92 12.42
CA TYR A 22 31.09 24.27 11.71
C TYR A 22 31.24 22.75 11.69
N LEU A 23 30.14 22.06 11.97
CA LEU A 23 30.09 20.61 11.94
C LEU A 23 29.82 20.09 10.53
N ALA A 24 30.57 19.06 10.14
CA ALA A 24 30.36 18.39 8.87
C ALA A 24 29.03 17.62 8.87
N TRP A 25 28.28 17.76 7.78
CA TRP A 25 27.03 17.05 7.57
C TRP A 25 27.24 15.54 7.41
N ALA A 26 26.39 14.73 8.05
CA ALA A 26 26.46 13.26 8.04
C ALA A 26 25.25 12.60 7.32
N GLY A 27 24.16 13.35 7.10
CA GLY A 27 22.97 12.86 6.43
C GLY A 27 21.72 13.68 6.78
N SER A 28 20.69 13.61 5.95
CA SER A 28 19.41 14.29 6.22
C SER A 28 18.22 13.45 5.79
N SER A 29 17.13 13.51 6.56
CA SER A 29 15.81 13.10 6.12
C SER A 29 14.87 14.29 6.21
N SER A 30 13.98 14.43 5.24
CA SER A 30 12.93 15.44 5.27
C SER A 30 11.58 14.78 5.07
N THR A 31 10.60 15.27 5.82
CA THR A 31 9.20 14.88 5.71
C THR A 31 8.36 16.15 5.66
N SER A 32 7.36 16.18 4.78
CA SER A 32 6.36 17.25 4.80
C SER A 32 5.56 17.16 6.10
N VAL A 33 5.38 18.28 6.79
CA VAL A 33 4.58 18.31 8.02
C VAL A 33 3.12 18.09 7.65
N PHE A 34 2.47 17.15 8.31
CA PHE A 34 1.05 16.87 8.11
C PHE A 34 0.21 18.05 8.64
N GLN A 35 -0.64 18.63 7.78
CA GLN A 35 -1.68 19.63 8.11
C GLN A 35 -1.25 21.09 8.35
N SER A 36 -0.01 21.49 8.05
CA SER A 36 0.38 22.92 8.04
C SER A 36 1.41 23.22 6.95
N GLU A 37 1.51 24.48 6.55
CA GLU A 37 2.67 24.97 5.79
C GLU A 37 3.92 24.82 6.66
N GLY A 38 4.83 23.91 6.29
CA GLY A 38 6.04 23.65 7.05
C GLY A 38 6.81 22.42 6.57
N LYS A 39 8.14 22.49 6.69
CA LYS A 39 9.07 21.41 6.32
C LYS A 39 9.73 20.88 7.59
N SER A 40 9.53 19.60 7.89
CA SER A 40 10.26 18.93 8.98
C SER A 40 11.52 18.32 8.38
N THR A 41 12.69 18.81 8.82
CA THR A 41 13.98 18.27 8.40
C THR A 41 14.75 17.80 9.63
N THR A 42 15.19 16.55 9.56
CA THR A 42 16.15 15.97 10.50
C THR A 42 17.49 15.90 9.80
N GLN A 43 18.48 16.63 10.33
CA GLN A 43 19.86 16.59 9.85
C GLN A 43 20.75 16.02 10.94
N ASN A 44 21.62 15.09 10.54
CA ASN A 44 22.64 14.51 11.39
C ASN A 44 23.98 15.18 11.08
N PHE A 45 24.74 15.49 12.14
CA PHE A 45 26.04 16.13 12.03
C PHE A 45 27.11 15.27 12.69
N LYS A 46 28.35 15.34 12.18
CA LYS A 46 29.51 14.66 12.76
C LYS A 46 30.04 15.46 13.94
N GLY A 47 29.44 15.25 15.10
CA GLY A 47 29.78 15.93 16.36
C GLY A 47 28.54 16.38 17.12
N GLN A 48 28.74 16.98 18.30
CA GLN A 48 27.65 17.52 19.10
C GLN A 48 27.43 19.00 18.76
N PRO A 49 26.26 19.38 18.22
CA PRO A 49 25.94 20.78 17.94
C PRO A 49 25.69 21.55 19.24
N GLU A 50 26.26 22.74 19.36
CA GLU A 50 25.98 23.68 20.46
C GLU A 50 24.94 24.72 20.04
N ALA A 51 25.02 25.18 18.79
CA ALA A 51 24.06 26.11 18.22
C ALA A 51 23.94 25.95 16.70
N ALA A 52 22.92 26.60 16.13
CA ALA A 52 22.58 26.54 14.73
C ALA A 52 22.42 27.94 14.13
N GLU A 53 22.92 28.10 12.92
CA GLU A 53 22.74 29.28 12.08
C GLU A 53 21.74 28.93 10.97
N LEU A 54 20.74 29.81 10.78
CA LEU A 54 19.74 29.69 9.73
C LEU A 54 20.06 30.70 8.63
N ILE A 55 20.31 30.22 7.41
CA ILE A 55 20.52 31.07 6.24
C ILE A 55 19.19 31.20 5.52
N ILE A 56 18.67 32.43 5.47
CA ILE A 56 17.36 32.75 4.92
C ILE A 56 17.53 33.76 3.78
N ALA A 57 16.87 33.51 2.65
CA ALA A 57 16.80 34.46 1.55
C ALA A 57 15.98 35.68 1.97
N GLY A 58 16.55 36.89 1.84
CA GLY A 58 15.84 38.13 2.13
C GLY A 58 14.73 38.42 1.12
N GLU A 59 14.94 38.02 -0.14
CA GLU A 59 14.01 38.16 -1.25
C GLU A 59 14.10 36.90 -2.13
N ILE A 60 12.96 36.50 -2.71
CA ILE A 60 12.89 35.40 -3.69
C ILE A 60 12.30 35.98 -4.96
N GLU A 61 13.06 35.92 -6.04
CA GLU A 61 12.54 36.10 -7.39
C GLU A 61 12.18 34.73 -7.96
N GLU A 62 10.91 34.52 -8.27
CA GLU A 62 10.45 33.31 -8.95
C GLU A 62 10.56 33.51 -10.46
N GLU A 63 11.64 32.99 -11.05
CA GLU A 63 11.81 32.97 -12.49
C GLU A 63 11.41 31.60 -13.05
N THR A 64 10.42 31.61 -13.95
CA THR A 64 9.93 30.36 -14.57
C THR A 64 10.81 30.03 -15.76
N PHE A 65 11.74 29.10 -15.57
CA PHE A 65 12.54 28.57 -16.67
C PHE A 65 11.81 27.39 -17.34
N PRO A 66 11.34 27.52 -18.59
CA PRO A 66 10.84 26.38 -19.32
C PRO A 66 12.00 25.43 -19.60
N PHE A 67 12.03 24.29 -18.92
CA PHE A 67 12.94 23.19 -19.25
C PHE A 67 12.17 22.04 -19.88
N ASP A 68 12.76 21.46 -20.92
CA ASP A 68 12.31 20.21 -21.52
C ASP A 68 13.28 19.12 -21.07
N PHE A 69 12.80 18.18 -20.25
CA PHE A 69 13.64 17.08 -19.77
C PHE A 69 13.89 16.08 -20.89
N LYS A 70 14.99 16.25 -21.63
CA LYS A 70 15.55 15.15 -22.44
C LYS A 70 16.28 14.18 -21.52
N PHE A 71 15.53 13.30 -20.86
CA PHE A 71 16.11 12.19 -20.11
C PHE A 71 16.80 11.21 -21.07
N SER A 72 18.10 11.36 -21.26
CA SER A 72 18.98 10.30 -21.76
C SER A 72 19.42 9.39 -20.62
N ARG A 73 18.46 8.84 -19.85
CA ARG A 73 18.77 7.61 -19.11
C ARG A 73 18.88 6.50 -20.16
N PRO A 74 19.88 5.60 -20.09
CA PRO A 74 19.82 4.36 -20.83
C PRO A 74 18.54 3.66 -20.38
N SER A 75 17.49 3.76 -21.20
CA SER A 75 16.38 2.85 -21.07
C SER A 75 16.98 1.48 -21.33
N PRO A 76 16.70 0.46 -20.49
CA PRO A 76 17.00 -0.91 -20.89
C PRO A 76 16.45 -1.10 -22.32
N PRO A 77 17.20 -1.77 -23.21
CA PRO A 77 16.85 -1.87 -24.61
C PRO A 77 15.37 -2.29 -24.74
N PRO A 78 14.61 -1.69 -25.67
CA PRO A 78 13.15 -1.86 -25.78
C PRO A 78 12.68 -3.28 -26.15
N ASN A 79 13.55 -4.28 -26.02
CA ASN A 79 13.35 -5.65 -26.47
C ASN A 79 13.35 -6.66 -25.30
N GLN A 80 12.56 -6.39 -24.26
CA GLN A 80 12.01 -7.46 -23.42
C GLN A 80 10.51 -7.25 -23.26
N GLY A 81 9.75 -7.86 -24.18
CA GLY A 81 8.34 -8.19 -24.03
C GLY A 81 7.43 -7.03 -23.62
N LEU A 82 6.85 -6.39 -24.62
CA LEU A 82 5.59 -5.66 -24.51
C LEU A 82 4.51 -6.66 -24.08
N TRP A 83 4.35 -6.89 -22.79
CA TRP A 83 3.20 -7.62 -22.31
C TRP A 83 2.04 -6.63 -22.34
N GLU A 84 1.26 -6.63 -23.41
CA GLU A 84 -0.17 -6.40 -23.23
C GLU A 84 -0.58 -7.49 -22.23
N VAL A 85 -0.75 -7.12 -20.97
CA VAL A 85 -1.09 -8.07 -19.93
C VAL A 85 -2.52 -8.49 -20.23
N ASN A 86 -2.64 -9.56 -21.00
CA ASN A 86 -3.91 -10.22 -21.21
C ASN A 86 -4.25 -10.89 -19.90
N VAL A 87 -4.98 -10.18 -19.04
CA VAL A 87 -5.49 -10.71 -17.79
C VAL A 87 -6.39 -11.90 -18.15
N PRO A 88 -5.98 -13.13 -17.84
CA PRO A 88 -6.76 -14.28 -18.24
C PRO A 88 -7.99 -14.39 -17.33
N THR A 89 -9.09 -14.83 -17.91
CA THR A 89 -10.31 -15.12 -17.16
C THR A 89 -10.32 -16.55 -16.66
N MET A 90 -11.04 -16.82 -15.57
CA MET A 90 -11.16 -18.16 -15.01
C MET A 90 -12.51 -18.32 -14.30
N THR A 91 -13.08 -19.52 -14.35
CA THR A 91 -14.28 -19.89 -13.58
C THR A 91 -13.89 -20.43 -12.21
N LEU A 92 -14.81 -20.34 -11.25
CA LEU A 92 -14.62 -20.88 -9.91
C LEU A 92 -14.46 -22.40 -9.92
N ALA A 93 -15.23 -23.11 -10.76
CA ALA A 93 -15.09 -24.56 -10.91
C ALA A 93 -13.68 -24.95 -11.38
N ALA A 94 -13.10 -24.21 -12.34
CA ALA A 94 -11.73 -24.44 -12.78
C ALA A 94 -10.73 -24.17 -11.64
N TYR A 95 -10.95 -23.12 -10.84
CA TYR A 95 -10.09 -22.78 -9.70
C TYR A 95 -10.13 -23.84 -8.60
N GLU A 96 -11.33 -24.31 -8.23
CA GLU A 96 -11.53 -25.33 -7.21
C GLU A 96 -10.98 -26.69 -7.64
N SER A 97 -10.89 -26.95 -8.94
CA SER A 97 -10.22 -28.16 -9.45
C SER A 97 -8.69 -28.14 -9.25
N GLN A 98 -8.10 -26.97 -9.03
CA GLN A 98 -6.68 -26.84 -8.73
C GLN A 98 -6.38 -27.26 -7.29
N ARG A 99 -5.46 -28.22 -7.14
CA ARG A 99 -5.01 -28.67 -5.83
C ARG A 99 -3.93 -27.75 -5.29
N LEU A 100 -3.99 -27.44 -3.99
CA LEU A 100 -2.89 -26.75 -3.30
C LEU A 100 -1.62 -27.61 -3.40
N PRO A 101 -0.53 -27.10 -4.01
CA PRO A 101 0.72 -27.85 -4.12
C PRO A 101 1.20 -28.39 -2.76
N LYS A 102 1.65 -29.66 -2.72
CA LYS A 102 2.17 -30.29 -1.49
C LYS A 102 3.26 -29.46 -0.77
N PRO A 103 4.19 -28.78 -1.47
CA PRO A 103 5.15 -27.88 -0.82
C PRO A 103 4.46 -26.70 -0.10
N LEU A 104 3.39 -26.15 -0.67
CA LEU A 104 2.61 -25.07 -0.07
C LEU A 104 1.81 -25.54 1.15
N LEU A 105 1.29 -26.77 1.15
CA LEU A 105 0.71 -27.40 2.36
C LEU A 105 1.74 -27.57 3.49
N LYS A 106 3.01 -27.85 3.14
CA LYS A 106 4.12 -27.94 4.10
C LYS A 106 4.59 -26.58 4.59
N TYR A 107 4.33 -25.49 3.87
CA TYR A 107 4.82 -24.15 4.16
C TYR A 107 4.44 -23.66 5.56
N CYS A 108 3.16 -23.74 5.95
CA CYS A 108 2.74 -23.35 7.31
C CYS A 108 3.30 -24.30 8.38
N LYS A 109 3.29 -25.61 8.09
CA LYS A 109 3.66 -26.67 9.06
C LYS A 109 5.15 -26.67 9.39
N GLN A 110 6.02 -26.51 8.38
CA GLN A 110 7.46 -26.50 8.57
C GLN A 110 7.94 -25.31 9.42
N LYS A 111 7.27 -24.16 9.30
CA LYS A 111 7.55 -22.98 10.11
C LYS A 111 6.89 -23.00 11.49
N LYS A 112 6.18 -24.09 11.86
CA LYS A 112 5.37 -24.22 13.09
C LYS A 112 4.45 -23.02 13.34
N LYS A 113 3.99 -22.37 12.27
CA LYS A 113 3.11 -21.20 12.37
C LYS A 113 1.68 -21.64 12.62
N PRO A 114 0.92 -20.93 13.48
CA PRO A 114 -0.53 -21.07 13.52
C PRO A 114 -1.14 -20.92 12.13
N HIS A 115 -2.08 -21.78 11.76
CA HIS A 115 -2.63 -21.75 10.41
C HIS A 115 -4.06 -22.28 10.34
N ALA A 116 -4.72 -21.94 9.25
CA ALA A 116 -5.97 -22.54 8.80
C ALA A 116 -5.80 -22.99 7.35
N ILE A 117 -6.35 -24.16 7.02
CA ILE A 117 -6.45 -24.63 5.63
C ILE A 117 -7.94 -24.68 5.32
N THR A 118 -8.37 -24.00 4.25
CA THR A 118 -9.77 -23.92 3.86
C THR A 118 -9.89 -24.06 2.35
N GLY A 119 -10.41 -25.19 1.89
CA GLY A 119 -10.45 -25.51 0.47
C GLY A 119 -9.06 -25.69 -0.14
N ASN A 120 -8.80 -25.01 -1.25
CA ASN A 120 -7.53 -25.03 -1.96
C ASN A 120 -6.55 -23.95 -1.47
N VAL A 121 -6.86 -23.19 -0.42
CA VAL A 121 -5.98 -22.15 0.13
C VAL A 121 -5.57 -22.47 1.57
N GLY A 122 -4.40 -22.00 1.96
CA GLY A 122 -3.97 -21.93 3.35
C GLY A 122 -3.76 -20.49 3.80
N LEU A 123 -3.90 -20.25 5.10
CA LEU A 123 -3.50 -19.01 5.76
C LEU A 123 -2.58 -19.36 6.92
N CYS A 124 -1.34 -18.87 6.90
CA CYS A 124 -0.40 -19.01 8.01
C CYS A 124 -0.26 -17.66 8.73
N LEU A 125 -0.48 -17.62 10.03
CA LEU A 125 -0.22 -16.44 10.84
C LEU A 125 1.28 -16.33 11.13
N SER A 126 1.91 -15.36 10.51
CA SER A 126 3.32 -15.01 10.71
C SER A 126 3.50 -14.23 11.98
N ASP A 127 2.62 -13.25 12.20
CA ASP A 127 2.68 -12.37 13.35
C ASP A 127 1.27 -11.89 13.73
N LEU A 128 1.06 -11.74 15.03
CA LEU A 128 -0.10 -11.13 15.64
C LEU A 128 0.42 -10.38 16.85
N GLU A 129 0.72 -9.11 16.62
CA GLU A 129 1.32 -8.22 17.58
C GLU A 129 0.39 -7.05 17.85
N ILE A 130 0.26 -6.68 19.12
CA ILE A 130 -0.47 -5.50 19.54
C ILE A 130 0.54 -4.55 20.17
N LYS A 131 0.73 -3.38 19.54
CA LYS A 131 1.67 -2.35 19.94
C LYS A 131 0.91 -1.20 20.59
N TYR A 132 1.27 -0.92 21.84
CA TYR A 132 0.93 0.34 22.48
C TYR A 132 1.87 1.40 21.95
N ARG A 133 1.32 2.44 21.30
CA ARG A 133 2.10 3.62 20.96
C ARG A 133 1.58 4.80 21.76
N HIS A 134 2.44 5.31 22.63
CA HIS A 134 2.20 6.56 23.34
C HIS A 134 2.68 7.72 22.48
N PHE A 135 1.77 8.55 21.96
CA PHE A 135 2.10 9.74 21.19
C PHE A 135 2.13 11.00 22.07
N GLY A 136 3.05 11.02 23.04
CA GLY A 136 3.29 12.19 23.89
C GLY A 136 2.07 12.67 24.69
N LYS A 137 2.24 13.78 25.41
CA LYS A 137 1.27 14.24 26.43
C LYS A 137 -0.12 14.63 25.90
N ASN A 138 -0.29 14.83 24.58
CA ASN A 138 -1.49 15.46 24.02
C ASN A 138 -2.21 14.67 22.89
N GLN A 139 -1.73 13.50 22.46
CA GLN A 139 -2.38 12.74 21.35
C GLN A 139 -3.06 11.43 21.78
N GLY A 140 -3.11 11.16 23.08
CA GLY A 140 -3.73 9.95 23.63
C GLY A 140 -2.93 8.67 23.37
N ASP A 141 -3.26 7.63 24.12
CA ASP A 141 -2.75 6.28 23.86
C ASP A 141 -3.56 5.65 22.73
N TYR A 142 -2.88 5.10 21.73
CA TYR A 142 -3.54 4.22 20.78
C TYR A 142 -2.83 2.88 20.66
N VAL A 143 -3.64 1.87 20.37
CA VAL A 143 -3.23 0.48 20.28
C VAL A 143 -3.31 0.06 18.82
N GLN A 144 -2.16 -0.21 18.22
CA GLN A 144 -2.04 -0.69 16.85
C GLN A 144 -1.89 -2.20 16.85
N THR A 145 -2.75 -2.90 16.14
CA THR A 145 -2.60 -4.33 15.87
C THR A 145 -1.97 -4.53 14.52
N HIS A 146 -0.88 -5.28 14.50
CA HIS A 146 -0.19 -5.74 13.32
C HIS A 146 -0.46 -7.23 13.13
N ILE A 147 -1.02 -7.57 11.96
CA ILE A 147 -1.35 -8.95 11.60
C ILE A 147 -0.63 -9.27 10.31
N SER A 148 0.28 -10.23 10.35
CA SER A 148 0.99 -10.70 9.16
C SER A 148 0.53 -12.10 8.81
N LEU A 149 0.01 -12.29 7.60
CA LEU A 149 -0.48 -13.57 7.09
C LEU A 149 0.29 -13.98 5.84
N ASP A 150 0.73 -15.23 5.80
CA ASP A 150 1.15 -15.87 4.57
C ASP A 150 -0.05 -16.60 3.93
N VAL A 151 -0.31 -16.42 2.63
CA VAL A 151 -1.49 -16.99 1.94
C VAL A 151 -1.08 -17.95 0.82
N PRO A 152 -0.68 -19.20 1.12
CA PRO A 152 -0.41 -20.20 0.09
C PRO A 152 -1.68 -20.57 -0.70
N HIS A 153 -1.60 -20.55 -2.03
CA HIS A 153 -2.71 -20.87 -2.95
C HIS A 153 -2.18 -21.51 -4.24
N PRO A 154 -3.02 -22.19 -5.05
CA PRO A 154 -2.67 -22.55 -6.42
C PRO A 154 -2.49 -21.27 -7.23
N HIS A 155 -1.48 -21.16 -8.09
CA HIS A 155 -1.19 -19.95 -8.87
C HIS A 155 -1.82 -20.03 -10.29
N PRO A 156 -3.14 -19.80 -10.47
CA PRO A 156 -3.69 -19.67 -11.80
C PRO A 156 -3.27 -18.33 -12.41
N PRO A 157 -3.01 -18.27 -13.72
CA PRO A 157 -2.72 -17.02 -14.40
C PRO A 157 -3.75 -15.90 -14.15
N ALA A 158 -5.02 -16.24 -13.88
CA ALA A 158 -6.10 -15.27 -13.68
C ALA A 158 -6.02 -14.47 -12.37
N LEU A 159 -5.19 -14.94 -11.44
CA LEU A 159 -4.90 -14.25 -10.18
C LEU A 159 -3.55 -13.52 -10.23
N ASP A 160 -2.72 -13.80 -11.23
CA ASP A 160 -1.42 -13.15 -11.38
C ASP A 160 -1.63 -11.65 -11.63
N TRP A 161 -1.06 -10.82 -10.76
CA TRP A 161 -1.13 -9.36 -10.83
C TRP A 161 -2.56 -8.78 -10.80
N ASN A 162 -3.55 -9.59 -10.43
CA ASN A 162 -4.93 -9.14 -10.24
C ASN A 162 -5.05 -8.39 -8.92
N LEU A 163 -5.19 -7.07 -9.01
CA LEU A 163 -5.19 -6.13 -7.88
C LEU A 163 -6.24 -6.44 -6.82
N SER A 164 -7.39 -6.97 -7.23
CA SER A 164 -8.48 -7.33 -6.33
C SER A 164 -8.80 -8.82 -6.37
N GLY A 165 -7.87 -9.64 -6.87
CA GLY A 165 -8.07 -11.09 -7.06
C GLY A 165 -8.29 -11.85 -5.77
N ALA A 166 -7.80 -11.31 -4.65
CA ALA A 166 -8.09 -11.81 -3.32
C ALA A 166 -8.24 -10.69 -2.30
N LYS A 167 -9.06 -10.92 -1.28
CA LYS A 167 -9.23 -10.03 -0.13
C LYS A 167 -9.28 -10.85 1.16
N VAL A 168 -8.49 -10.49 2.16
CA VAL A 168 -8.69 -11.01 3.53
C VAL A 168 -9.57 -10.04 4.29
N VAL A 169 -10.55 -10.60 5.00
CA VAL A 169 -11.38 -9.87 5.94
C VAL A 169 -11.29 -10.52 7.31
N ILE A 170 -10.81 -9.78 8.31
CA ILE A 170 -10.82 -10.20 9.71
C ILE A 170 -12.05 -9.59 10.36
N THR A 171 -12.84 -10.47 10.96
CA THR A 171 -14.14 -10.13 11.56
C THR A 171 -14.11 -10.17 13.09
N LYS A 172 -13.11 -10.84 13.67
CA LYS A 172 -13.01 -11.03 15.11
C LYS A 172 -11.57 -11.27 15.53
N ILE A 173 -11.18 -10.67 16.65
CA ILE A 173 -9.93 -10.95 17.36
C ILE A 173 -10.26 -11.52 18.73
N ASN A 174 -9.60 -12.61 19.10
CA ASN A 174 -9.78 -13.29 20.38
C ASN A 174 -8.68 -12.89 21.35
N PHE A 175 -9.06 -12.55 22.57
CA PHE A 175 -8.18 -12.15 23.65
C PHE A 175 -8.28 -13.12 24.81
N LYS A 176 -7.18 -13.28 25.54
CA LYS A 176 -7.15 -13.95 26.84
C LYS A 176 -6.52 -13.01 27.86
N ASN A 177 -7.21 -12.81 28.97
CA ASN A 177 -6.67 -12.08 30.11
C ASN A 177 -5.61 -12.96 30.80
N GLU A 178 -4.39 -12.46 30.94
CA GLU A 178 -3.26 -13.24 31.45
C GLU A 178 -3.41 -13.54 32.95
N LYS A 179 -4.07 -12.66 33.72
CA LYS A 179 -4.26 -12.82 35.16
C LYS A 179 -5.42 -13.74 35.52
N THR A 180 -6.55 -13.58 34.84
CA THR A 180 -7.81 -14.29 35.17
C THR A 180 -8.05 -15.51 34.30
N GLY A 181 -7.32 -15.65 33.19
CA GLY A 181 -7.53 -16.69 32.19
C GLY A 181 -8.82 -16.54 31.38
N LYS A 182 -9.67 -15.55 31.68
CA LYS A 182 -10.92 -15.29 30.95
C LYS A 182 -10.63 -14.92 29.50
N THR A 183 -11.45 -15.43 28.60
CA THR A 183 -11.37 -15.11 27.17
C THR A 183 -12.48 -14.14 26.78
N ARG A 184 -12.17 -13.23 25.85
CA ARG A 184 -13.18 -12.41 25.18
C ARG A 184 -12.91 -12.37 23.68
N SER A 185 -13.95 -12.03 22.93
CA SER A 185 -13.85 -11.80 21.50
C SER A 185 -14.27 -10.37 21.19
N GLN A 186 -13.48 -9.68 20.38
CA GLN A 186 -13.78 -8.35 19.89
C GLN A 186 -14.16 -8.41 18.42
N PRO A 187 -15.38 -7.98 18.03
CA PRO A 187 -15.72 -7.81 16.63
C PRO A 187 -14.87 -6.68 16.04
N VAL A 188 -14.36 -6.90 14.83
CA VAL A 188 -13.57 -5.94 14.06
C VAL A 188 -13.95 -6.04 12.59
N GLN A 189 -13.58 -5.06 11.78
CA GLN A 189 -13.71 -5.14 10.33
C GLN A 189 -12.43 -4.62 9.70
N ILE A 190 -11.48 -5.52 9.49
CA ILE A 190 -10.18 -5.21 8.87
C ILE A 190 -10.18 -5.88 7.50
N GLU A 191 -10.03 -5.10 6.43
CA GLU A 191 -9.98 -5.62 5.07
C GLU A 191 -8.72 -5.16 4.32
N GLU A 192 -8.10 -6.07 3.59
CA GLU A 192 -6.93 -5.78 2.74
C GLU A 192 -6.99 -6.63 1.46
N PHE A 193 -6.73 -6.00 0.32
CA PHE A 193 -6.57 -6.72 -0.95
C PHE A 193 -5.17 -7.33 -1.02
N ILE A 194 -5.11 -8.59 -1.45
CA ILE A 194 -3.87 -9.35 -1.47
C ILE A 194 -3.44 -9.53 -2.91
N ASN A 195 -2.21 -9.10 -3.19
CA ASN A 195 -1.52 -9.58 -4.37
C ASN A 195 -1.03 -11.00 -4.09
N LEU A 196 -1.72 -11.98 -4.67
CA LEU A 196 -1.41 -13.39 -4.51
C LEU A 196 -0.03 -13.79 -5.08
N ASN A 197 0.61 -12.94 -5.89
CA ASN A 197 2.02 -13.14 -6.28
C ASN A 197 3.00 -12.84 -5.14
N SER A 198 2.56 -12.13 -4.09
CA SER A 198 3.33 -11.92 -2.87
C SER A 198 2.80 -12.84 -1.78
N THR A 199 3.69 -13.60 -1.13
CA THR A 199 3.27 -14.63 -0.17
C THR A 199 2.71 -14.06 1.13
N GLY A 200 2.88 -12.76 1.42
CA GLY A 200 2.55 -12.14 2.69
C GLY A 200 1.65 -10.91 2.57
N VAL A 201 0.72 -10.76 3.50
CA VAL A 201 -0.10 -9.55 3.70
C VAL A 201 0.05 -9.07 5.13
N ASN A 202 0.22 -7.75 5.28
CA ASN A 202 0.23 -7.08 6.57
C ASN A 202 -1.06 -6.27 6.69
N LEU A 203 -1.82 -6.53 7.74
CA LEU A 203 -3.03 -5.79 8.08
C LEU A 203 -2.78 -5.02 9.37
N ASP A 204 -3.04 -3.72 9.32
CA ASP A 204 -2.93 -2.83 10.47
C ASP A 204 -4.32 -2.30 10.86
N SER A 205 -4.68 -2.44 12.14
CA SER A 205 -5.92 -1.89 12.67
C SER A 205 -5.69 -1.22 14.02
N GLU A 206 -6.55 -0.27 14.35
CA GLU A 206 -6.67 0.21 15.73
C GLU A 206 -7.72 -0.65 16.41
N ILE A 207 -7.36 -1.25 17.53
CA ILE A 207 -8.32 -1.98 18.36
C ILE A 207 -8.02 -1.65 19.82
N MET A 208 -9.05 -1.52 20.64
CA MET A 208 -8.85 -1.38 22.08
C MET A 208 -8.46 -2.74 22.70
N GLU A 209 -7.18 -2.94 22.95
CA GLU A 209 -6.73 -3.97 23.90
C GLU A 209 -6.81 -3.41 25.32
N MET A 210 -7.32 -4.22 26.26
CA MET A 210 -7.33 -3.85 27.66
C MET A 210 -6.03 -4.29 28.32
N LYS A 211 -5.59 -3.53 29.33
CA LYS A 211 -4.45 -3.90 30.18
C LYS A 211 -4.61 -5.34 30.68
N ASP A 212 -3.54 -6.13 30.59
CA ASP A 212 -3.46 -7.56 30.95
C ASP A 212 -4.18 -8.54 30.00
N GLU A 213 -4.58 -8.11 28.81
CA GLU A 213 -5.05 -9.01 27.76
C GLU A 213 -4.00 -9.24 26.69
N LYS A 214 -4.04 -10.41 26.06
CA LYS A 214 -3.21 -10.77 24.94
C LYS A 214 -4.04 -11.36 23.82
N ALA A 215 -3.78 -10.94 22.59
CA ALA A 215 -4.38 -11.57 21.42
C ALA A 215 -3.93 -13.03 21.27
N THR A 216 -4.91 -13.92 21.15
CA THR A 216 -4.75 -15.38 21.08
C THR A 216 -5.26 -15.99 19.78
N GLY A 217 -5.86 -15.19 18.90
CA GLY A 217 -6.29 -15.69 17.60
C GLY A 217 -7.20 -14.74 16.86
N ILE A 218 -7.53 -15.11 15.63
CA ILE A 218 -8.33 -14.32 14.70
C ILE A 218 -9.34 -15.21 13.97
N GLU A 219 -10.47 -14.61 13.59
CA GLU A 219 -11.49 -15.24 12.74
C GLU A 219 -11.89 -14.30 11.61
N GLY A 220 -12.17 -14.87 10.44
CA GLY A 220 -12.44 -14.09 9.24
C GLY A 220 -12.72 -14.95 8.03
N TYR A 221 -12.54 -14.38 6.85
CA TYR A 221 -12.59 -15.11 5.59
C TYR A 221 -11.58 -14.56 4.59
N LEU A 222 -11.03 -15.45 3.77
CA LEU A 222 -10.38 -15.08 2.51
C LEU A 222 -11.45 -15.10 1.41
N GLN A 223 -11.58 -14.03 0.65
CA GLN A 223 -12.42 -13.98 -0.54
C GLN A 223 -11.53 -14.02 -1.77
N ILE A 224 -11.78 -14.96 -2.68
CA ILE A 224 -11.17 -15.01 -4.02
C ILE A 224 -12.16 -14.43 -5.02
N ASN A 225 -11.69 -13.55 -5.90
CA ASN A 225 -12.45 -12.89 -6.94
C ASN A 225 -11.83 -13.23 -8.30
N LEU A 226 -12.50 -14.07 -9.08
CA LEU A 226 -12.03 -14.50 -10.38
C LEU A 226 -12.71 -13.68 -11.49
N PRO A 227 -11.94 -13.02 -12.37
CA PRO A 227 -12.52 -12.30 -13.49
C PRO A 227 -13.09 -13.31 -14.50
N ALA A 228 -14.38 -13.18 -14.81
CA ALA A 228 -15.06 -14.02 -15.80
C ALA A 228 -15.36 -13.26 -17.10
N LYS A 229 -15.39 -11.92 -17.06
CA LYS A 229 -15.47 -11.04 -18.22
C LYS A 229 -14.84 -9.69 -17.87
N LEU A 230 -14.02 -9.17 -18.76
CA LEU A 230 -13.28 -7.92 -18.55
C LEU A 230 -13.83 -6.79 -19.43
N SER A 231 -13.57 -5.56 -18.99
CA SER A 231 -13.72 -4.33 -19.74
C SER A 231 -12.65 -3.35 -19.25
N LYS A 232 -12.58 -2.16 -19.84
CA LYS A 232 -11.65 -1.12 -19.44
C LYS A 232 -12.29 0.25 -19.47
N LEU A 233 -11.81 1.13 -18.61
CA LEU A 233 -12.04 2.57 -18.65
C LEU A 233 -10.68 3.25 -18.81
N THR A 234 -10.61 4.29 -19.63
CA THR A 234 -9.35 4.96 -19.95
C THR A 234 -9.33 6.32 -19.27
N LEU A 235 -8.27 6.58 -18.51
CA LEU A 235 -8.03 7.83 -17.82
C LEU A 235 -6.91 8.60 -18.52
N ASP A 236 -7.16 9.85 -18.92
CA ASP A 236 -6.11 10.73 -19.45
C ASP A 236 -5.23 11.24 -18.30
N LEU A 237 -3.92 11.03 -18.44
CA LEU A 237 -2.92 11.44 -17.45
C LEU A 237 -2.39 12.86 -17.69
N SER A 238 -2.93 13.59 -18.66
CA SER A 238 -2.46 14.92 -19.01
C SER A 238 -2.88 16.04 -18.06
N GLU A 239 -3.94 15.83 -17.29
CA GLU A 239 -4.50 16.83 -16.39
C GLU A 239 -4.86 16.21 -15.03
N LEU A 240 -4.38 16.83 -13.95
CA LEU A 240 -4.74 16.45 -12.59
C LEU A 240 -6.23 16.70 -12.34
N GLY A 241 -6.88 15.79 -11.62
CA GLY A 241 -8.32 15.89 -11.36
C GLY A 241 -9.18 15.21 -12.41
N ASN A 242 -8.62 14.84 -13.56
CA ASN A 242 -9.32 14.00 -14.55
C ASN A 242 -9.90 12.76 -13.91
N GLN A 243 -11.07 12.36 -14.40
CA GLN A 243 -11.80 11.21 -13.91
C GLN A 243 -12.35 10.38 -15.07
N ALA A 244 -12.44 9.08 -14.85
CA ALA A 244 -13.10 8.14 -15.73
C ALA A 244 -14.09 7.31 -14.91
N GLU A 245 -15.25 7.04 -15.48
CA GLU A 245 -16.35 6.31 -14.85
C GLU A 245 -16.98 5.33 -15.83
N ASN A 246 -17.52 4.22 -15.32
CA ASN A 246 -18.27 3.26 -16.13
C ASN A 246 -19.74 3.20 -15.68
N ASP A 247 -20.58 2.52 -16.47
CA ASP A 247 -22.01 2.36 -16.19
C ASP A 247 -22.32 1.59 -14.88
N ALA A 248 -21.32 0.92 -14.31
CA ALA A 248 -21.44 0.19 -13.05
C ALA A 248 -21.02 1.05 -11.83
N GLY A 249 -20.75 2.34 -12.02
CA GLY A 249 -20.38 3.29 -10.96
C GLY A 249 -18.94 3.15 -10.46
N LEU A 250 -18.06 2.42 -11.16
CA LEU A 250 -16.62 2.43 -10.87
C LEU A 250 -16.05 3.73 -11.41
N LYS A 251 -15.54 4.55 -10.50
CA LYS A 251 -14.96 5.85 -10.83
C LYS A 251 -13.54 5.95 -10.32
N VAL A 252 -12.63 6.38 -11.20
CA VAL A 252 -11.21 6.57 -10.92
C VAL A 252 -10.84 8.01 -11.24
N LYS A 253 -10.29 8.72 -10.26
CA LYS A 253 -9.87 10.13 -10.39
C LYS A 253 -8.38 10.25 -10.18
N LEU A 254 -7.65 10.87 -11.11
CA LEU A 254 -6.24 11.21 -10.94
C LEU A 254 -6.10 12.32 -9.90
N THR A 255 -5.31 12.09 -8.84
CA THR A 255 -5.16 13.03 -7.72
C THR A 255 -3.76 13.57 -7.54
N GLY A 256 -2.76 12.99 -8.20
CA GLY A 256 -1.41 13.49 -8.11
C GLY A 256 -0.39 12.59 -8.80
N PHE A 257 0.79 13.14 -8.98
CA PHE A 257 2.00 12.43 -9.34
C PHE A 257 3.00 12.53 -8.20
N SER A 258 3.78 11.49 -8.00
CA SER A 258 4.96 11.51 -7.14
C SER A 258 6.10 10.76 -7.82
N SER A 259 7.29 10.82 -7.21
CA SER A 259 8.50 10.14 -7.70
C SER A 259 8.33 8.64 -7.92
N ASP A 260 7.30 8.05 -7.30
CA ASP A 260 6.96 6.64 -7.33
C ASP A 260 5.75 6.28 -8.22
N GLY A 261 5.21 7.26 -8.97
CA GLY A 261 4.14 7.05 -9.95
C GLY A 261 2.94 7.97 -9.81
N ALA A 262 1.83 7.58 -10.42
CA ALA A 262 0.57 8.29 -10.35
C ALA A 262 -0.33 7.74 -9.24
N LYS A 263 -1.10 8.64 -8.61
CA LYS A 263 -2.03 8.36 -7.52
C LYS A 263 -3.46 8.66 -7.95
N PHE A 264 -4.39 7.79 -7.58
CA PHE A 264 -5.78 7.91 -7.98
C PHE A 264 -6.70 7.68 -6.79
N ASP A 265 -7.80 8.40 -6.70
CA ASP A 265 -8.91 8.00 -5.84
C ASP A 265 -9.80 7.02 -6.62
N VAL A 266 -10.25 5.95 -5.95
CA VAL A 266 -11.08 4.89 -6.55
C VAL A 266 -12.37 4.81 -5.75
N THR A 267 -13.51 4.91 -6.43
CA THR A 267 -14.85 4.86 -5.82
C THR A 267 -15.74 3.87 -6.57
N GLY A 268 -16.77 3.34 -5.89
CA GLY A 268 -17.65 2.30 -6.44
C GLY A 268 -17.12 0.87 -6.25
N PRO A 269 -17.42 -0.08 -7.17
CA PRO A 269 -17.10 -1.51 -7.05
C PRO A 269 -15.62 -1.80 -7.33
N ARG A 270 -14.75 -1.26 -6.47
CA ARG A 270 -13.28 -1.37 -6.51
C ARG A 270 -12.77 -2.80 -6.54
N GLU A 271 -13.48 -3.75 -5.94
CA GLU A 271 -13.17 -5.18 -5.96
C GLU A 271 -13.22 -5.79 -7.36
N LYS A 272 -13.78 -5.05 -8.32
CA LYS A 272 -13.77 -5.39 -9.74
C LYS A 272 -12.52 -4.91 -10.47
N VAL A 273 -11.70 -4.04 -9.88
CA VAL A 273 -10.47 -3.57 -10.52
C VAL A 273 -9.45 -4.68 -10.54
N VAL A 274 -9.03 -5.06 -11.74
CA VAL A 274 -8.08 -6.15 -11.95
C VAL A 274 -6.69 -5.60 -12.18
N GLN A 275 -6.55 -4.55 -12.99
CA GLN A 275 -5.23 -4.06 -13.38
C GLN A 275 -5.24 -2.57 -13.75
N TYR A 276 -4.09 -1.92 -13.55
CA TYR A 276 -3.74 -0.65 -14.15
C TYR A 276 -2.77 -0.86 -15.32
N GLN A 277 -3.03 -0.28 -16.49
CA GLN A 277 -2.22 -0.49 -17.69
C GLN A 277 -1.88 0.86 -18.33
N PRO A 278 -0.72 1.46 -18.02
CA PRO A 278 -0.31 2.70 -18.65
C PRO A 278 -0.09 2.48 -20.14
N ARG A 279 -0.42 3.49 -20.95
CA ARG A 279 -0.23 3.49 -22.41
C ARG A 279 0.43 4.79 -22.88
N ASP A 280 1.26 4.70 -23.92
CA ASP A 280 1.88 5.87 -24.55
C ASP A 280 0.90 6.62 -25.48
N ARG A 281 1.41 7.64 -26.19
CA ARG A 281 0.62 8.46 -27.12
C ARG A 281 0.12 7.67 -28.34
N GLN A 282 0.77 6.55 -28.66
CA GLN A 282 0.41 5.64 -29.75
C GLN A 282 -0.56 4.55 -29.28
N GLY A 283 -0.97 4.56 -28.00
CA GLY A 283 -1.84 3.54 -27.41
C GLY A 283 -1.11 2.24 -27.07
N LYS A 284 0.22 2.20 -27.14
CA LYS A 284 1.02 1.01 -26.82
C LYS A 284 1.05 0.79 -25.31
N ALA A 285 0.85 -0.46 -24.89
CA ALA A 285 0.96 -0.84 -23.48
C ALA A 285 2.39 -0.62 -22.96
N LEU A 286 2.50 0.02 -21.79
CA LEU A 286 3.75 0.28 -21.10
C LEU A 286 3.92 -0.66 -19.90
N LYS A 287 5.17 -0.98 -19.57
CA LYS A 287 5.47 -1.77 -18.38
C LYS A 287 5.02 -1.01 -17.13
N GLN A 288 4.24 -1.68 -16.29
CA GLN A 288 3.91 -1.21 -14.95
C GLN A 288 4.75 -1.92 -13.90
N SER A 289 4.95 -1.25 -12.77
CA SER A 289 5.56 -1.84 -11.58
C SER A 289 4.76 -1.43 -10.35
N PHE A 290 4.59 -2.36 -9.41
CA PHE A 290 3.98 -2.14 -8.10
C PHE A 290 2.59 -1.47 -8.11
N PRO A 291 1.63 -1.91 -8.97
CA PRO A 291 0.28 -1.39 -8.88
C PRO A 291 -0.34 -1.83 -7.54
N SER A 292 -1.16 -0.97 -6.94
CA SER A 292 -1.84 -1.28 -5.68
C SER A 292 -3.14 -0.50 -5.53
N ILE A 293 -4.08 -1.06 -4.76
CA ILE A 293 -5.32 -0.41 -4.34
C ILE A 293 -5.42 -0.60 -2.83
N ARG A 294 -5.47 0.52 -2.09
CA ARG A 294 -5.42 0.49 -0.62
C ARG A 294 -6.44 1.45 -0.03
N TRP A 295 -6.92 1.12 1.15
CA TRP A 295 -7.71 2.05 1.95
C TRP A 295 -6.80 3.09 2.59
N SER A 296 -7.17 4.36 2.50
CA SER A 296 -6.57 5.43 3.30
C SER A 296 -7.52 5.78 4.43
N LYS A 297 -7.16 5.40 5.66
CA LYS A 297 -7.90 5.84 6.86
C LYS A 297 -8.01 7.37 6.92
N LYS A 298 -6.93 8.09 6.60
CA LYS A 298 -6.89 9.56 6.66
C LYS A 298 -7.91 10.22 5.74
N LYS A 299 -8.07 9.69 4.53
CA LYS A 299 -9.00 10.25 3.53
C LYS A 299 -10.37 9.60 3.57
N GLU A 300 -10.54 8.56 4.39
CA GLU A 300 -11.68 7.64 4.35
C GLU A 300 -12.03 7.23 2.91
N SER A 301 -11.00 6.96 2.12
CA SER A 301 -11.15 6.68 0.69
C SER A 301 -10.20 5.58 0.22
N TRP A 302 -10.64 4.87 -0.81
CA TRP A 302 -9.76 3.97 -1.54
C TRP A 302 -8.92 4.77 -2.52
N TRP A 303 -7.63 4.45 -2.55
CA TRP A 303 -6.71 5.05 -3.50
C TRP A 303 -5.91 3.97 -4.20
N GLY A 304 -5.69 4.19 -5.49
CA GLY A 304 -4.82 3.41 -6.34
C GLY A 304 -3.47 4.10 -6.52
N LYS A 305 -2.43 3.31 -6.77
CA LYS A 305 -1.14 3.82 -7.22
C LYS A 305 -0.51 2.87 -8.22
N VAL A 306 0.12 3.43 -9.25
CA VAL A 306 0.89 2.67 -10.23
C VAL A 306 2.11 3.47 -10.66
N ALA A 307 3.26 2.80 -10.75
CA ALA A 307 4.44 3.41 -11.36
C ALA A 307 4.16 3.58 -12.86
N ILE A 308 4.21 4.83 -13.33
CA ILE A 308 3.99 5.16 -14.74
C ILE A 308 5.28 5.73 -15.35
N PRO A 309 5.68 5.28 -16.56
CA PRO A 309 6.76 5.92 -17.29
C PRO A 309 6.41 7.38 -17.66
N ALA A 310 7.42 8.24 -17.79
CA ALA A 310 7.22 9.66 -18.11
C ALA A 310 6.51 9.92 -19.45
N HIS A 311 6.59 8.95 -20.38
CA HIS A 311 5.92 9.03 -21.68
C HIS A 311 4.52 8.37 -21.69
N ALA A 312 4.00 7.96 -20.53
CA ALA A 312 2.62 7.50 -20.43
C ALA A 312 1.66 8.67 -20.66
N LYS A 313 0.67 8.48 -21.55
CA LYS A 313 -0.36 9.47 -21.86
C LYS A 313 -1.70 9.11 -21.24
N THR A 314 -2.03 7.82 -21.23
CA THR A 314 -3.29 7.34 -20.66
C THR A 314 -3.02 6.18 -19.71
N LEU A 315 -4.01 5.92 -18.86
CA LEU A 315 -4.06 4.74 -18.00
C LEU A 315 -5.35 3.98 -18.29
N ASP A 316 -5.23 2.76 -18.81
CA ASP A 316 -6.36 1.84 -18.84
C ASP A 316 -6.53 1.23 -17.46
N ILE A 317 -7.72 1.37 -16.88
CA ILE A 317 -8.12 0.65 -15.68
C ILE A 317 -8.97 -0.53 -16.15
N VAL A 318 -8.38 -1.72 -16.11
CA VAL A 318 -9.02 -2.98 -16.49
C VAL A 318 -9.84 -3.48 -15.30
N TYR A 319 -11.11 -3.75 -15.54
CA TYR A 319 -12.04 -4.20 -14.51
C TYR A 319 -12.89 -5.37 -15.01
N ALA A 320 -13.35 -6.18 -14.07
CA ALA A 320 -14.21 -7.31 -14.36
C ALA A 320 -15.69 -6.88 -14.37
N THR A 321 -16.33 -6.92 -15.54
CA THR A 321 -17.78 -6.70 -15.67
C THR A 321 -18.58 -7.84 -15.07
N ARG A 322 -18.01 -9.05 -15.07
CA ARG A 322 -18.52 -10.23 -14.38
C ARG A 322 -17.40 -10.90 -13.59
N GLN A 323 -17.67 -11.26 -12.34
CA GLN A 323 -16.77 -11.99 -11.47
C GLN A 323 -17.46 -13.18 -10.84
N GLU A 324 -16.72 -14.27 -10.66
CA GLU A 324 -17.10 -15.35 -9.76
C GLU A 324 -16.35 -15.15 -8.44
N GLN A 325 -17.03 -15.36 -7.32
CA GLN A 325 -16.48 -15.09 -5.99
C GLN A 325 -16.68 -16.29 -5.07
N LYS A 326 -15.69 -16.54 -4.21
CA LYS A 326 -15.79 -17.57 -3.17
C LYS A 326 -15.18 -17.08 -1.88
N ARG A 327 -15.88 -17.32 -0.78
CA ARG A 327 -15.39 -17.04 0.58
C ARG A 327 -14.95 -18.34 1.24
N TYR A 328 -13.77 -18.27 1.84
CA TYR A 328 -13.12 -19.33 2.59
C TYR A 328 -12.99 -18.88 4.05
N PRO A 329 -13.94 -19.25 4.93
CA PRO A 329 -13.91 -18.85 6.33
C PRO A 329 -12.71 -19.50 7.03
N PHE A 330 -12.12 -18.78 7.99
CA PHE A 330 -10.99 -19.29 8.76
C PHE A 330 -11.07 -18.91 10.24
N LYS A 331 -10.40 -19.72 11.05
CA LYS A 331 -10.13 -19.49 12.47
C LYS A 331 -8.71 -19.93 12.77
N ILE A 332 -7.87 -19.00 13.24
CA ILE A 332 -6.48 -19.27 13.59
C ILE A 332 -6.29 -18.95 15.08
N ARG A 333 -5.69 -19.87 15.83
CA ARG A 333 -5.34 -19.71 17.24
C ARG A 333 -3.82 -19.68 17.38
N LYS A 334 -3.29 -18.66 18.05
CA LYS A 334 -1.86 -18.43 18.27
C LYS A 334 -1.24 -19.45 19.22
#